data_AF-A0A2E2T1I6-F1
#
_entry.id   AF-A0A2E2T1I6-F1
#
_cell.length_a   1.000
_cell.length_b   1.000
_cell.length_c   1.000
_cell.angle_alpha   90.00
_cell.angle_beta   90.00
_cell.angle_gamma   90.00
#
_symmetry.space_group_name_H-M   'P 1'
#
loop_
_entity.id
_entity.type
_entity.pdbx_description
1 polymer ?
#
loop_
_entity_poly.entity_id
_entity_poly.type
_entity_poly.pdbx_seq_one_letter_code
_entity_poly.pdbx_strand_id
1 'polypeptide(L)'
;MPCVNGARAVWSERQYETAALFAEREREAAIARRKKIASQSVRGDGICIECDRSIPEARLKASPGAIRCIECQGEYERQGNGA
;
A
#
# COMPACT_ATOMS: atom_id res chain seq x y z
N MET A 1 -20.78 -22.67 -13.11
CA MET A 1 -20.09 -23.25 -11.95
C MET A 1 -20.21 -24.77 -12.04
N PRO A 2 -19.12 -25.52 -12.28
CA PRO A 2 -19.20 -26.97 -12.23
C PRO A 2 -18.78 -27.47 -10.85
N CYS A 3 -19.77 -27.98 -10.12
CA CYS A 3 -19.56 -29.01 -9.12
C CYS A 3 -19.13 -30.29 -9.87
N VAL A 4 -17.99 -30.88 -9.51
CA VAL A 4 -17.61 -32.22 -10.01
C VAL A 4 -17.33 -33.14 -8.82
N ASN A 5 -18.23 -34.12 -8.70
CA ASN A 5 -18.18 -35.39 -7.97
C ASN A 5 -16.88 -35.73 -7.24
N GLY A 6 -16.95 -35.80 -5.91
CA GLY A 6 -16.54 -36.94 -5.07
C GLY A 6 -15.10 -37.46 -5.08
N ALA A 7 -14.23 -37.01 -5.98
CA ALA A 7 -12.81 -37.31 -5.97
C ALA A 7 -12.09 -36.12 -5.33
N ARG A 8 -11.33 -36.40 -4.27
CA ARG A 8 -10.46 -35.43 -3.61
C ARG A 8 -9.50 -34.89 -4.67
N ALA A 9 -9.79 -33.70 -5.20
CA ALA A 9 -9.02 -33.08 -6.26
C ALA A 9 -7.62 -32.76 -5.72
N VAL A 10 -6.67 -33.66 -5.96
CA VAL A 10 -5.26 -33.42 -5.76
C VAL A 10 -4.80 -32.61 -6.97
N TRP A 11 -4.42 -31.36 -6.75
CA TRP A 11 -3.86 -30.52 -7.80
C TRP A 11 -2.60 -31.17 -8.37
N SER A 12 -2.40 -31.04 -9.67
CA SER A 12 -1.19 -31.51 -10.36
C SER A 12 -0.01 -30.58 -10.12
N GLU A 13 1.21 -31.09 -10.26
CA GLU A 13 2.46 -30.31 -10.15
C GLU A 13 2.42 -29.05 -11.03
N ARG A 14 2.00 -29.19 -12.30
CA ARG A 14 1.80 -28.06 -13.22
C ARG A 14 0.81 -27.03 -12.71
N GLN A 15 -0.26 -27.43 -12.02
CA GLN A 15 -1.23 -26.50 -11.45
C GLN A 15 -0.59 -25.69 -10.31
N TYR A 16 0.22 -26.31 -9.47
CA TYR A 16 0.96 -25.61 -8.41
C TYR A 16 1.98 -24.62 -8.99
N GLU A 17 2.74 -25.01 -10.01
CA GLU A 17 3.69 -24.13 -10.69
C GLU A 17 2.99 -22.90 -11.27
N THR A 18 1.86 -23.10 -11.95
CA THR A 18 1.09 -21.96 -12.50
C THR A 18 0.58 -21.03 -11.40
N ALA A 19 0.05 -21.58 -10.29
CA ALA A 19 -0.41 -20.78 -9.17
C ALA A 19 0.73 -19.97 -8.54
N ALA A 20 1.92 -20.57 -8.39
CA ALA A 20 3.10 -19.88 -7.87
C ALA A 20 3.55 -18.73 -8.79
N LEU A 21 3.57 -18.94 -10.11
CA LEU A 21 3.89 -17.89 -11.09
C LEU A 21 2.89 -16.73 -11.04
N PHE A 22 1.60 -17.01 -10.88
CA PHE A 22 0.60 -15.96 -10.73
C PHE A 22 0.79 -15.17 -9.44
N ALA A 23 1.00 -15.85 -8.31
CA ALA A 23 1.25 -15.20 -7.02
C ALA A 23 2.48 -14.29 -7.06
N GLU A 24 3.57 -14.73 -7.69
CA GLU A 24 4.79 -13.91 -7.81
C GLU A 24 4.54 -12.67 -8.68
N ARG A 25 3.88 -12.84 -9.83
CA ARG A 25 3.53 -11.71 -10.71
C ARG A 25 2.63 -10.69 -10.01
N GLU A 26 1.65 -11.14 -9.23
CA GLU A 26 0.78 -10.26 -8.47
C GLU A 26 1.55 -9.48 -7.39
N ARG A 27 2.47 -10.16 -6.69
CA ARG A 27 3.33 -9.56 -5.68
C ARG A 27 4.24 -8.49 -6.29
N GLU A 28 4.95 -8.83 -7.37
CA GLU A 28 5.81 -7.88 -8.09
C GLU A 28 5.02 -6.67 -8.59
N ALA A 29 3.84 -6.91 -9.17
CA ALA A 29 2.96 -5.84 -9.64
C ALA A 29 2.49 -4.94 -8.48
N ALA A 30 2.16 -5.52 -7.31
CA ALA A 30 1.78 -4.75 -6.13
C ALA A 30 2.94 -3.88 -5.60
N ILE A 31 4.15 -4.43 -5.52
CA ILE A 31 5.34 -3.69 -5.12
C ILE A 31 5.65 -2.56 -6.11
N ALA A 32 5.59 -2.85 -7.42
CA ALA A 32 5.81 -1.87 -8.47
C ALA A 32 4.80 -0.72 -8.40
N ARG A 33 3.50 -1.03 -8.20
CA ARG A 33 2.45 -0.01 -8.00
C ARG A 33 2.75 0.88 -6.80
N ARG A 34 3.09 0.31 -5.64
CA ARG A 34 3.42 1.10 -4.44
C ARG A 34 4.66 1.97 -4.63
N LYS A 35 5.72 1.44 -5.26
CA LYS A 35 6.92 2.22 -5.59
C LYS A 35 6.60 3.41 -6.50
N LYS A 36 5.77 3.20 -7.53
CA LYS A 36 5.35 4.26 -8.45
C LYS A 36 4.59 5.37 -7.70
N ILE A 37 3.62 5.01 -6.86
CA ILE A 37 2.88 5.97 -6.03
C ILE A 37 3.82 6.75 -5.11
N ALA A 38 4.74 6.06 -4.43
CA ALA A 38 5.72 6.71 -3.54
C ALA A 38 6.67 7.67 -4.29
N SER A 39 7.07 7.34 -5.52
CA SER A 39 7.89 8.24 -6.35
C SER A 39 7.15 9.46 -6.88
N GLN A 40 5.81 9.39 -6.96
CA GLN A 40 4.95 10.44 -7.50
C GLN A 40 4.37 11.37 -6.43
N SER A 41 4.58 11.09 -5.14
CA SER A 41 4.08 11.95 -4.07
C SER A 41 4.72 13.34 -4.18
N VAL A 42 3.91 14.33 -4.54
CA VAL A 42 4.27 15.74 -4.63
C VAL A 42 4.90 16.15 -3.30
N ARG A 43 6.09 16.74 -3.37
CA ARG A 43 6.76 17.31 -2.19
C ARG A 43 5.83 18.41 -1.67
N GLY A 44 5.24 18.19 -0.50
CA GLY A 44 4.37 19.21 0.11
C GLY A 44 5.15 20.52 0.23
N ASP A 45 4.42 21.63 0.20
CA ASP A 45 4.90 22.98 0.54
C ASP A 45 5.47 23.08 1.97
N GLY A 46 5.34 21.99 2.75
CA GLY A 46 5.83 21.88 4.11
C GLY A 46 4.87 22.49 5.11
N ILE A 47 3.60 22.70 4.75
CA ILE A 47 2.56 23.25 5.61
C ILE A 47 1.50 22.19 5.85
N CYS A 48 1.05 22.06 7.11
CA CYS A 48 0.01 21.12 7.49
C CYS A 48 -1.36 21.61 7.02
N ILE A 49 -2.08 20.80 6.25
CA ILE A 49 -3.42 21.14 5.72
C ILE A 49 -4.53 21.33 6.77
N GLU A 50 -4.26 20.98 8.02
CA GLU A 50 -5.28 20.86 9.07
C GLU A 50 -5.10 21.91 10.18
N CYS A 51 -3.85 22.33 10.45
CA CYS A 51 -3.55 23.35 11.44
C CYS A 51 -2.66 24.48 10.92
N ASP A 52 -2.36 24.51 9.62
CA ASP A 52 -1.52 25.51 8.93
C ASP A 52 -0.12 25.74 9.55
N ARG A 53 0.32 24.86 10.44
CA ARG A 53 1.68 24.87 11.01
C ARG A 53 2.67 24.24 10.05
N SER A 54 3.92 24.69 10.11
CA SER A 54 4.99 24.07 9.34
C SER A 54 5.21 22.61 9.76
N ILE A 55 5.38 21.74 8.78
CA ILE A 55 5.68 20.33 8.98
C ILE A 55 7.19 20.22 9.31
N PRO A 56 7.55 19.58 10.43
CA PRO A 56 8.96 19.51 10.84
C PRO A 56 9.80 18.79 9.79
N GLU A 57 11.01 19.28 9.53
CA GLU A 57 11.90 18.71 8.50
C GLU A 57 12.18 17.23 8.71
N ALA A 58 12.27 16.77 9.96
CA ALA A 58 12.44 15.34 10.28
C ALA A 58 11.32 14.49 9.67
N ARG A 59 10.08 15.01 9.63
CA ARG A 59 8.92 14.35 9.03
C ARG A 59 9.00 14.36 7.51
N LEU A 60 9.38 15.49 6.91
CA LEU A 60 9.55 15.61 5.45
C LEU A 60 10.72 14.75 4.94
N LYS A 61 11.78 14.57 5.73
CA LYS A 61 12.89 13.64 5.42
C LYS A 61 12.43 12.17 5.45
N ALA A 62 11.61 11.79 6.42
CA ALA A 62 11.08 10.43 6.53
C ALA A 62 9.97 10.14 5.50
N SER A 63 9.14 11.15 5.20
CA SER A 63 8.03 11.07 4.24
C SER A 63 7.92 12.39 3.47
N PRO A 64 8.55 12.50 2.28
CA PRO A 64 8.57 13.72 1.49
C PRO A 64 7.19 14.19 0.99
N GLY A 65 6.22 13.27 0.94
CA GLY A 65 4.83 13.54 0.57
C GLY A 65 3.89 13.80 1.76
N ALA A 66 4.42 14.06 2.96
CA ALA A 66 3.58 14.34 4.12
C ALA A 66 2.83 15.67 3.95
N ILE A 67 1.50 15.62 4.04
CA ILE A 67 0.59 16.78 3.96
C ILE A 67 0.08 17.25 5.34
N ARG A 68 0.31 16.45 6.39
CA ARG A 68 -0.11 16.72 7.77
C ARG A 68 1.10 16.67 8.72
N CYS A 69 1.04 17.43 9.80
CA CYS A 69 1.97 17.31 10.91
C CYS A 69 1.74 15.99 11.68
N ILE A 70 2.69 15.59 12.53
CA ILE A 70 2.63 14.31 13.25
C ILE A 70 1.41 14.22 14.19
N GLU A 71 1.00 15.34 14.79
CA GLU A 71 -0.15 15.42 15.70
C GLU A 71 -1.46 15.18 14.95
N CYS A 72 -1.71 15.98 13.90
CA CYS A 72 -2.90 15.86 13.05
C CYS A 72 -2.96 14.52 12.32
N GLN A 73 -1.81 13.98 11.88
CA GLN A 73 -1.75 12.64 11.31
C GLN A 73 -2.20 11.57 12.32
N GLY A 74 -1.75 11.66 13.57
CA GLY A 74 -2.16 10.73 14.62
C GLY A 74 -3.65 10.83 14.95
N GLU A 75 -4.23 12.03 14.92
CA GLU A 75 -5.67 12.24 15.06
C GLU A 75 -6.46 11.63 13.90
N TYR A 76 -5.98 11.84 12.67
CA TYR A 76 -6.60 11.31 11.46
C TYR A 76 -6.61 9.76 11.43
N GLU A 77 -5.51 9.13 11.84
CA GLU A 77 -5.40 7.67 11.95
C GLU A 77 -6.31 7.10 13.05
N ARG A 78 -6.37 7.76 14.21
CA ARG A 78 -7.28 7.36 15.31
C ARG A 78 -8.75 7.41 14.92
N GLN A 79 -9.12 8.31 14.01
CA GLN A 79 -10.48 8.41 13.47
C GLN A 79 -10.80 7.31 12.44
N GLY A 80 -9.85 6.43 12.11
CA GLY A 80 -10.04 5.32 11.17
C GLY A 80 -9.93 5.71 9.71
N ASN A 81 -9.52 6.95 9.40
CA ASN A 81 -9.41 7.44 8.03
C ASN A 81 -8.05 7.11 7.37
N GLY A 82 -7.14 6.46 8.11
CA GLY A 82 -5.88 5.93 7.60
C GLY A 82 -5.96 4.42 7.38
N ALA A 83 -6.58 3.98 6.28
CA ALA A 83 -6.61 2.58 5.84
C ALA A 83 -6.09 2.45 4.40
#